data_AF-A0A1J8PYP0-F1
#
_entry.id   AF-A0A1J8PYP0-F1
#
_cell.length_a   1.000
_cell.length_b   1.000
_cell.length_c   1.000
_cell.angle_alpha   90.00
_cell.angle_beta   90.00
_cell.angle_gamma   90.00
#
_symmetry.space_group_name_H-M   'P 1'
#
loop_
_entity.id
_entity.type
_entity.pdbx_description
1 polymer ?
#
loop_
_entity_poly.entity_id
_entity_poly.type
_entity_poly.pdbx_seq_one_letter_code
_entity_poly.pdbx_strand_id
1 'polypeptide(L)'
;MVDIIPSLAKVPEWFPGAGFKRLAREWKQTVEEMVSAPHQFVKDQMAAGIAPRSFASNRDSLPYTEALAKEVHRWHAVGPTALAHRVMEDDIHDGYYIPKGTLIMANIWFMLN
;
A
#
# COMPACT_ATOMS: atom_id res chain seq x y z
N MET A 1 -2.01 -10.00 2.69
CA MET A 1 -1.36 -10.90 3.69
C MET A 1 -1.66 -12.38 3.46
N VAL A 2 -2.82 -12.75 2.87
CA VAL A 2 -3.13 -14.16 2.53
C VAL A 2 -2.30 -14.67 1.34
N ASP A 3 -1.85 -13.79 0.44
CA ASP A 3 -1.06 -14.18 -0.74
C ASP A 3 0.43 -14.47 -0.42
N ILE A 4 0.91 -14.02 0.74
CA ILE A 4 2.29 -14.21 1.21
C ILE A 4 2.49 -15.64 1.74
N ILE A 5 1.45 -16.22 2.32
CA ILE A 5 1.44 -17.59 2.86
C ILE A 5 0.26 -18.33 2.23
N PRO A 6 0.46 -18.98 1.06
CA PRO A 6 -0.62 -19.62 0.30
C PRO A 6 -1.41 -20.67 1.09
N SER A 7 -0.83 -21.26 2.14
CA SER A 7 -1.53 -22.20 3.02
C SER A 7 -2.65 -21.55 3.83
N LEU A 8 -2.59 -20.25 4.13
CA LEU A 8 -3.64 -19.51 4.84
C LEU A 8 -4.91 -19.32 4.00
N ALA A 9 -4.79 -19.34 2.67
CA ALA A 9 -5.94 -19.30 1.77
C ALA A 9 -6.80 -20.58 1.86
N LYS A 10 -6.18 -21.73 2.13
CA LYS A 10 -6.84 -23.05 2.15
C LYS A 10 -7.44 -23.45 3.51
N VAL A 11 -7.20 -22.68 4.57
CA VAL A 11 -7.72 -22.98 5.92
C VAL A 11 -9.25 -22.87 5.94
N PRO A 12 -10.00 -23.93 6.32
CA PRO A 12 -11.45 -23.87 6.45
C PRO A 12 -11.88 -22.84 7.50
N GLU A 13 -13.02 -22.17 7.30
CA GLU A 13 -13.53 -21.13 8.23
C GLU A 13 -13.84 -21.67 9.65
N TRP A 14 -13.98 -22.99 9.82
CA TRP A 14 -14.24 -23.64 11.10
C TRP A 14 -12.98 -23.91 11.95
N PHE A 15 -11.77 -23.72 11.39
CA PHE A 15 -10.51 -24.05 12.07
C PHE A 15 -10.19 -23.04 13.20
N PRO A 16 -9.71 -23.48 14.39
CA PRO A 16 -9.36 -22.56 15.48
C PRO A 16 -8.28 -21.57 15.04
N GLY A 17 -8.58 -20.27 15.10
CA GLY A 17 -7.70 -19.20 14.61
C GLY A 17 -7.99 -18.69 13.20
N ALA A 18 -8.94 -19.28 12.46
CA ALA A 18 -9.35 -18.82 11.11
C ALA A 18 -10.34 -17.62 11.12
N GLY A 19 -10.59 -17.01 12.28
CA GLY A 19 -11.51 -15.87 12.43
C GLY A 19 -11.12 -14.63 11.61
N PHE A 20 -9.84 -14.51 11.21
CA PHE A 20 -9.35 -13.43 10.35
C PHE A 20 -10.05 -13.39 8.99
N LYS A 21 -10.53 -14.53 8.46
CA LYS A 21 -11.22 -14.56 7.15
C LYS A 21 -12.57 -13.86 7.20
N ARG A 22 -13.32 -14.04 8.29
CA ARG A 22 -14.59 -13.35 8.52
C ARG A 22 -14.37 -11.85 8.73
N LEU A 23 -13.41 -11.49 9.58
CA LEU A 23 -13.01 -10.09 9.78
C LEU A 23 -12.55 -9.42 8.48
N ALA A 24 -11.71 -10.09 7.67
CA ALA A 24 -11.25 -9.53 6.40
C ALA A 24 -12.40 -9.27 5.41
N ARG A 25 -13.42 -10.15 5.38
CA ARG A 25 -14.61 -9.96 4.54
C ARG A 25 -15.45 -8.78 5.03
N GLU A 26 -15.68 -8.69 6.34
CA GLU A 26 -16.41 -7.60 6.97
C GLU A 26 -15.68 -6.25 6.77
N TRP A 27 -14.36 -6.23 6.91
CA TRP A 27 -13.55 -5.01 6.86
C TRP A 27 -13.27 -4.52 5.44
N LYS A 28 -13.38 -5.39 4.42
CA LYS A 28 -13.05 -5.03 3.04
C LYS A 28 -13.88 -3.83 2.55
N GLN A 29 -15.20 -3.87 2.74
CA GLN A 29 -16.08 -2.78 2.30
C GLN A 29 -15.77 -1.50 3.08
N THR A 30 -15.66 -1.60 4.41
CA THR A 30 -15.36 -0.44 5.25
C THR A 30 -14.04 0.23 4.89
N VAL A 31 -12.98 -0.56 4.62
CA VAL A 31 -11.66 -0.02 4.24
C VAL A 31 -11.71 0.64 2.85
N GLU A 32 -12.38 -0.01 1.89
CA GLU A 32 -12.56 0.54 0.53
C GLU A 32 -13.32 1.88 0.58
N GLU A 33 -14.41 1.95 1.36
CA GLU A 33 -15.21 3.16 1.57
C GLU A 33 -14.42 4.24 2.31
N MET A 34 -13.67 3.88 3.36
CA MET A 34 -12.85 4.82 4.12
C MET A 34 -11.80 5.50 3.25
N VAL A 35 -11.28 4.82 2.23
CA VAL A 35 -10.30 5.40 1.29
C VAL A 35 -11.00 6.18 0.17
N SER A 36 -12.03 5.60 -0.44
CA SER A 36 -12.65 6.16 -1.64
C SER A 36 -13.59 7.33 -1.35
N ALA A 37 -14.37 7.28 -0.27
CA ALA A 37 -15.40 8.28 0.00
C ALA A 37 -14.82 9.67 0.31
N PRO A 38 -13.78 9.85 1.17
CA PRO A 38 -13.20 11.16 1.41
C PRO A 38 -12.53 11.73 0.15
N HIS A 39 -11.90 10.89 -0.67
CA HIS A 39 -11.26 11.31 -1.90
C HIS A 39 -12.28 11.79 -2.95
N GLN A 40 -13.40 11.09 -3.10
CA GLN A 40 -14.47 11.51 -3.99
C GLN A 40 -15.13 12.81 -3.51
N PHE A 41 -15.40 12.90 -2.20
CA PHE A 41 -15.97 14.09 -1.59
C PHE A 41 -15.15 15.36 -1.83
N VAL A 42 -13.81 15.28 -1.73
CA VAL A 42 -12.92 16.42 -2.02
C VAL A 42 -12.97 16.78 -3.50
N LYS A 43 -12.97 15.79 -4.40
CA LYS A 43 -13.08 16.05 -5.85
C LYS A 43 -14.38 16.75 -6.22
N ASP A 44 -15.50 16.32 -5.65
CA ASP A 44 -16.81 16.92 -5.92
C ASP A 44 -16.85 18.38 -5.44
N GLN A 45 -16.29 18.67 -4.26
CA GLN A 45 -16.17 20.04 -3.77
C GLN A 45 -15.23 20.91 -4.61
N MET A 46 -14.14 20.34 -5.12
CA MET A 46 -13.21 21.05 -6.00
C MET A 46 -13.88 21.38 -7.34
N ALA A 47 -14.63 20.44 -7.91
CA ALA A 47 -15.40 20.65 -9.14
C ALA A 47 -16.51 21.71 -8.98
N ALA A 48 -17.15 21.75 -7.82
CA ALA A 48 -18.14 22.77 -7.47
C ALA A 48 -17.52 24.14 -7.09
N GLY A 49 -16.20 24.25 -7.00
CA GLY A 49 -15.50 25.50 -6.66
C GLY A 49 -15.64 25.94 -5.19
N ILE A 50 -16.16 25.08 -4.32
CA ILE A 50 -16.42 25.37 -2.89
C ILE A 50 -15.40 24.74 -1.95
N ALA A 51 -14.48 23.91 -2.45
CA ALA A 51 -13.50 23.20 -1.63
C ALA A 51 -12.63 24.18 -0.80
N PRO A 52 -12.56 23.99 0.53
CA PRO A 52 -11.60 24.71 1.37
C PRO A 52 -10.17 24.44 0.91
N ARG A 53 -9.31 25.47 0.99
CA ARG A 53 -7.88 25.31 0.71
C ARG A 53 -7.29 24.30 1.68
N SER A 54 -6.74 23.23 1.13
CA SER A 54 -6.06 22.16 1.86
C SER A 54 -4.73 21.84 1.18
N PHE A 55 -3.88 21.06 1.86
CA PHE A 55 -2.65 20.56 1.25
C PHE A 55 -2.95 19.77 -0.04
N ALA A 56 -3.96 18.90 -0.02
CA ALA A 56 -4.34 18.10 -1.18
C ALA A 56 -4.90 18.94 -2.34
N SER A 57 -5.67 19.99 -2.06
CA SER A 57 -6.25 20.84 -3.10
C SER A 57 -5.24 21.80 -3.75
N ASN A 58 -4.15 22.14 -3.05
CA ASN A 58 -3.19 23.18 -3.46
C ASN A 58 -1.75 22.67 -3.62
N ARG A 59 -1.56 21.35 -3.73
CA ARG A 59 -0.25 20.67 -3.74
C ARG A 59 0.72 21.27 -4.77
N ASP A 60 0.25 21.55 -5.99
CA ASP A 60 1.08 22.08 -7.08
C ASP A 60 1.64 23.49 -6.79
N SER A 61 0.95 24.26 -5.95
CA SER A 61 1.38 25.60 -5.53
C SER A 61 2.25 25.62 -4.28
N LEU A 62 2.52 24.45 -3.67
CA LEU A 62 3.22 24.31 -2.39
C LEU A 62 4.45 23.40 -2.50
N PRO A 63 5.43 23.71 -3.38
CA PRO A 63 6.56 22.83 -3.66
C PRO A 63 7.42 22.53 -2.41
N TYR A 64 7.57 23.50 -1.51
CA TYR A 64 8.34 23.31 -0.28
C TYR A 64 7.64 22.39 0.73
N THR A 65 6.33 22.57 0.92
CA THR A 65 5.55 21.71 1.81
C THR A 65 5.49 20.28 1.29
N GLU A 66 5.37 20.12 -0.02
CA GLU A 66 5.44 18.82 -0.68
C GLU A 66 6.81 18.14 -0.50
N ALA A 67 7.90 18.89 -0.68
CA ALA A 67 9.24 18.38 -0.44
C ALA A 67 9.44 17.96 1.02
N LEU A 68 8.97 18.77 1.98
CA LEU A 68 9.02 18.43 3.40
C LEU A 68 8.20 17.19 3.73
N ALA A 69 6.97 17.08 3.21
CA ALA A 69 6.12 15.90 3.42
C ALA A 69 6.78 14.62 2.89
N LYS A 70 7.39 14.70 1.69
CA LYS A 70 8.17 13.60 1.12
C LYS A 70 9.39 13.24 1.96
N GLU A 71 10.13 14.23 2.46
CA GLU A 71 11.32 14.00 3.27
C GLU A 71 10.98 13.39 4.64
N VAL A 72 9.89 13.83 5.26
CA VAL A 72 9.37 13.20 6.48
C VAL A 72 8.99 11.75 6.22
N HIS A 73 8.34 11.45 5.10
CA HIS A 73 8.00 10.08 4.70
C HIS A 73 9.23 9.23 4.38
N ARG A 74 10.30 9.84 3.84
CA ARG A 74 11.60 9.20 3.62
C ARG A 74 12.24 8.77 4.95
N TRP A 75 12.25 9.66 5.94
CA TRP A 75 12.83 9.38 7.27
C TRP A 75 11.98 8.39 8.09
N HIS A 76 10.65 8.47 7.97
CA HIS A 76 9.70 7.66 8.72
C HIS A 76 8.92 6.72 7.80
N ALA A 77 9.64 5.96 6.98
CA ALA A 77 9.02 4.96 6.13
C ALA A 77 8.23 3.95 6.99
N VAL A 78 6.99 3.71 6.61
CA VAL A 78 6.00 2.92 7.39
C VAL A 78 6.51 1.51 7.73
N GLY A 79 7.36 0.93 6.89
CA GLY A 79 8.00 -0.36 7.16
C GLY A 79 9.40 -0.46 6.53
N PRO A 80 10.28 -1.29 7.11
CA PRO A 80 11.65 -1.49 6.62
C PRO A 80 11.71 -2.22 5.27
N THR A 81 10.74 -3.07 4.99
CA THR A 81 10.65 -3.86 3.76
C THR A 81 9.28 -3.71 3.11
N ALA A 82 9.25 -3.79 1.79
CA ALA A 82 8.01 -3.92 1.06
C ALA A 82 7.37 -5.28 1.33
N LEU A 83 6.09 -5.41 0.97
CA LEU A 83 5.43 -6.71 0.98
C LEU A 83 6.19 -7.69 0.08
N ALA A 84 6.18 -8.98 0.44
CA ALA A 84 6.80 -9.99 -0.39
C ALA A 84 6.10 -10.05 -1.75
N HIS A 85 6.87 -9.87 -2.83
CA HIS A 85 6.44 -10.03 -4.20
C HIS A 85 7.00 -11.34 -4.76
N ARG A 86 6.28 -11.97 -5.68
CA ARG A 86 6.71 -13.22 -6.32
C ARG A 86 7.12 -12.95 -7.76
N VAL A 87 8.28 -13.45 -8.15
CA VAL A 87 8.78 -13.38 -9.51
C VAL A 87 7.91 -14.25 -10.43
N MET A 88 7.42 -13.67 -11.53
CA MET A 88 6.47 -14.34 -12.43
C MET A 88 7.14 -15.07 -13.60
N GLU A 89 8.38 -14.72 -13.91
CA GLU A 89 9.20 -15.21 -15.04
C GLU A 89 10.67 -15.20 -14.62
N ASP A 90 11.50 -16.07 -15.19
CA ASP A 90 12.94 -16.08 -14.89
C ASP A 90 13.58 -14.74 -15.31
N ASP A 91 14.47 -14.19 -14.48
CA ASP A 91 15.09 -12.89 -14.71
C ASP A 91 16.57 -12.87 -14.27
N ILE A 92 17.34 -11.89 -14.75
CA ILE A 92 18.72 -11.62 -14.33
C ILE A 92 18.80 -10.19 -13.78
N HIS A 93 19.18 -10.07 -12.51
CA HIS A 93 19.35 -8.78 -11.85
C HIS A 93 20.77 -8.66 -11.29
N ASP A 94 21.50 -7.60 -11.65
CA ASP A 94 22.90 -7.37 -11.25
C ASP A 94 23.83 -8.59 -11.48
N GLY A 95 23.60 -9.34 -12.56
CA GLY A 95 24.36 -10.54 -12.90
C GLY A 95 23.94 -11.81 -12.14
N TYR A 96 22.95 -11.72 -11.25
CA TYR A 96 22.38 -12.85 -10.54
C TYR A 96 21.14 -13.39 -11.25
N TYR A 97 21.10 -14.70 -11.47
CA TYR A 97 19.93 -15.39 -12.00
C TYR A 97 18.87 -15.60 -10.92
N ILE A 98 17.66 -15.11 -11.17
CA ILE A 98 16.50 -15.20 -10.27
C ILE A 98 15.43 -16.06 -10.93
N PRO A 99 15.18 -17.27 -10.43
CA PRO A 99 14.17 -18.14 -11.03
C PRO A 99 12.75 -17.68 -10.71
N LYS A 100 11.83 -17.98 -11.63
CA LYS A 100 10.39 -17.86 -11.49
C LYS A 100 9.92 -18.50 -10.20
N GLY A 101 9.10 -17.75 -9.47
CA GLY A 101 8.51 -18.18 -8.23
C GLY A 101 9.29 -17.80 -6.97
N THR A 102 10.47 -17.21 -7.10
CA THR A 102 11.24 -16.63 -5.98
C THR A 102 10.44 -15.51 -5.31
N LEU A 103 10.50 -15.46 -3.97
CA LEU A 103 9.97 -14.34 -3.19
C LEU A 103 11.05 -13.26 -3.05
N ILE A 104 10.70 -12.03 -3.42
CA ILE A 104 11.55 -10.85 -3.32
C ILE A 104 10.92 -9.86 -2.35
N MET A 105 11.73 -9.34 -1.45
CA MET A 105 11.36 -8.28 -0.53
C MET A 105 12.26 -7.08 -0.78
N ALA A 106 11.67 -5.96 -1.19
CA ALA A 106 12.45 -4.74 -1.41
C ALA A 106 12.81 -4.10 -0.07
N ASN A 107 14.09 -3.76 0.12
CA ASN A 107 14.56 -3.08 1.32
C ASN A 107 14.29 -1.57 1.20
N ILE A 108 13.17 -1.11 1.75
CA ILE A 108 12.72 0.28 1.66
C ILE A 108 13.70 1.21 2.38
N TRP A 109 14.17 0.84 3.57
CA TRP A 109 15.10 1.68 4.33
C TRP A 109 16.45 1.86 3.64
N PHE A 110 16.96 0.83 2.98
CA PHE A 110 18.19 0.96 2.19
C PHE A 110 17.99 1.85 0.96
N MET A 111 16.84 1.76 0.30
CA MET A 111 16.55 2.58 -0.89
C MET A 111 16.27 4.05 -0.55
N LEU A 112 15.75 4.33 0.64
CA LEU A 112 15.35 5.67 1.06
C LEU A 112 16.45 6.44 1.82
N ASN A 113 17.62 5.85 2.07
CA ASN A 113 18.76 6.50 2.76
C ASN A 113 19.97 6.59 1.85
#